data_AF-A0A1V5X4N3-F1
#
_entry.id   AF-A0A1V5X4N3-F1
#
_cell.length_a   1.000
_cell.length_b   1.000
_cell.length_c   1.000
_cell.angle_alpha   90.00
_cell.angle_beta   90.00
_cell.angle_gamma   90.00
#
_symmetry.space_group_name_H-M   'P 1'
#
loop_
_entity.id
_entity.type
_entity.pdbx_description
1 polymer ?
#
loop_
_entity_poly.entity_id
_entity_poly.type
_entity_poly.pdbx_seq_one_letter_code
_entity_poly.pdbx_strand_id
1 'polypeptide(L)'
;MVANVLAPYDENIEVPRYVRMNLEVSEKKRLHEIEHIKEILASGDAETYNIPYCKTELERLTNIKPEDYLAERLKHYEDEDLNADKTEGYSTYNPNSKWDWYSIGGRWDEKLVTKDGEQCNECPIPDIDLEKSQKPYAIVSKKQGWIAPGDMGWWGMSSETEAENKSFKERIPELLANENPDMIIFNVDCHI
;
A
#
# COMPACT_ATOMS: atom_id res chain seq x y z
N MET A 1 11.11 -15.98 -12.67
CA MET A 1 11.41 -16.21 -11.25
C MET A 1 10.77 -15.11 -10.43
N VAL A 2 10.31 -15.41 -9.21
CA VAL A 2 9.68 -14.45 -8.27
C VAL A 2 10.56 -13.20 -8.08
N ALA A 3 11.87 -13.40 -7.92
CA ALA A 3 12.84 -12.31 -7.75
C ALA A 3 12.74 -11.23 -8.84
N ASN A 4 12.57 -11.61 -10.11
CA ASN A 4 12.48 -10.64 -11.21
C ASN A 4 11.20 -9.80 -11.15
N VAL A 5 10.11 -10.37 -10.61
CA VAL A 5 8.81 -9.68 -10.49
C VAL A 5 8.84 -8.73 -9.30
N LEU A 6 9.54 -9.08 -8.23
CA LEU A 6 9.65 -8.28 -7.01
C LEU A 6 10.77 -7.23 -7.06
N ALA A 7 11.82 -7.45 -7.85
CA ALA A 7 13.01 -6.60 -7.91
C ALA A 7 12.71 -5.09 -8.02
N PRO A 8 11.75 -4.61 -8.83
CA PRO A 8 11.46 -3.17 -8.91
C PRO A 8 10.98 -2.53 -7.60
N TYR A 9 10.54 -3.34 -6.63
CA TYR A 9 9.95 -2.89 -5.36
C TYR A 9 10.90 -3.06 -4.16
N ASP A 10 12.16 -3.41 -4.41
CA ASP A 10 13.21 -3.47 -3.40
C ASP A 10 13.51 -2.07 -2.87
N GLU A 11 13.40 -1.90 -1.56
CA GLU A 11 13.75 -0.69 -0.82
C GLU A 11 15.22 -0.27 -1.01
N ASN A 12 16.11 -1.24 -1.17
CA ASN A 12 17.55 -1.01 -1.24
C ASN A 12 18.01 -0.47 -2.61
N ILE A 13 17.09 -0.23 -3.54
CA ILE A 13 17.39 0.42 -4.82
C ILE A 13 17.51 1.92 -4.61
N GLU A 14 18.72 2.44 -4.78
CA GLU A 14 18.93 3.88 -4.89
C GLU A 14 18.60 4.36 -6.30
N VAL A 15 17.78 5.41 -6.40
CA VAL A 15 17.36 6.01 -7.66
C VAL A 15 17.87 7.45 -7.77
N PRO A 16 17.95 8.02 -8.99
CA PRO A 16 18.24 9.44 -9.15
C PRO A 16 17.27 10.31 -8.33
N ARG A 17 17.79 11.41 -7.78
CA ARG A 17 17.01 12.36 -6.98
C ARG A 17 15.77 12.81 -7.74
N TYR A 18 14.61 12.72 -7.10
CA TYR A 18 13.31 13.11 -7.65
C TYR A 18 12.49 13.88 -6.62
N VAL A 19 11.46 14.60 -7.07
CA VAL A 19 10.52 15.30 -6.19
C VAL A 19 9.56 14.27 -5.58
N ARG A 20 9.70 14.04 -4.27
CA ARG A 20 8.85 13.12 -3.50
C ARG A 20 7.64 13.82 -2.91
N MET A 21 7.80 15.07 -2.50
CA MET A 21 6.76 15.87 -1.87
C MET A 21 6.72 17.26 -2.49
N ASN A 22 5.55 17.67 -2.94
CA ASN A 22 5.24 19.01 -3.41
C ASN A 22 3.77 19.30 -3.12
N LEU A 23 3.28 20.47 -3.51
CA LEU A 23 1.90 20.87 -3.25
C LEU A 23 0.87 19.87 -3.80
N GLU A 24 1.06 19.37 -5.03
CA GLU A 24 0.13 18.42 -5.64
C GLU A 24 0.08 17.09 -4.89
N VAL A 25 1.25 16.51 -4.57
CA VAL A 25 1.34 15.24 -3.84
C VAL A 25 0.78 15.40 -2.42
N SER A 26 1.11 16.49 -1.75
CA SER A 26 0.64 16.77 -0.39
C SER A 26 -0.88 16.97 -0.36
N GLU A 27 -1.43 17.68 -1.34
CA GLU A 27 -2.87 17.91 -1.44
C GLU A 27 -3.65 16.61 -1.70
N LYS A 28 -3.14 15.73 -2.59
CA LYS A 28 -3.74 14.40 -2.78
C LYS A 28 -3.79 13.60 -1.48
N LYS A 29 -2.70 13.60 -0.70
CA LYS A 29 -2.65 12.93 0.61
C LYS A 29 -3.63 13.55 1.62
N ARG A 30 -3.75 14.88 1.65
CA ARG A 30 -4.72 15.59 2.52
C ARG A 30 -6.16 15.19 2.20
N LEU A 31 -6.50 15.18 0.91
CA LEU A 31 -7.85 14.82 0.46
C LEU A 31 -8.18 13.35 0.74
N HIS A 32 -7.21 12.45 0.54
CA HIS A 32 -7.34 11.05 0.91
C HIS A 32 -7.62 10.87 2.40
N GLU A 33 -6.84 11.56 3.25
CA GLU A 33 -7.00 11.55 4.70
C GLU A 33 -8.37 12.07 5.14
N ILE A 34 -8.88 13.11 4.49
CA ILE A 34 -10.24 13.63 4.72
C ILE A 34 -11.31 12.59 4.42
N GLU A 35 -11.24 11.91 3.28
CA GLU A 35 -12.22 10.88 2.92
C GLU A 35 -12.14 9.68 3.87
N HIS A 36 -10.93 9.25 4.23
CA HIS A 36 -10.75 8.19 5.22
C HIS A 36 -11.38 8.55 6.58
N ILE A 37 -11.13 9.76 7.07
CA ILE A 37 -11.72 10.21 8.34
C ILE A 37 -13.25 10.29 8.25
N LYS A 38 -13.82 10.71 7.10
CA LYS A 38 -15.27 10.69 6.90
C LYS A 38 -15.84 9.28 6.97
N GLU A 39 -15.17 8.29 6.36
CA GLU A 39 -15.57 6.89 6.45
C GLU A 39 -15.54 6.38 7.89
N ILE A 40 -14.47 6.67 8.64
CA ILE A 40 -14.36 6.32 10.07
C ILE A 40 -15.51 6.94 10.88
N LEU A 41 -15.82 8.21 10.64
CA LEU A 41 -16.92 8.88 11.35
C LEU A 41 -18.29 8.31 10.96
N ALA A 42 -18.45 7.86 9.71
CA ALA A 42 -19.67 7.23 9.22
C ALA A 42 -19.86 5.81 9.75
N SER A 43 -18.78 5.05 9.98
CA SER A 43 -18.84 3.70 10.56
C SER A 43 -19.29 3.73 12.02
N GLY A 44 -18.93 4.80 12.76
CA GLY A 44 -19.26 4.95 14.18
C GLY A 44 -18.45 4.02 15.10
N ASP A 45 -17.36 3.43 14.60
CA ASP A 45 -16.49 2.52 15.35
C ASP A 45 -15.62 3.27 16.36
N ALA A 46 -16.21 3.56 17.52
CA ALA A 46 -15.52 4.18 18.64
C ALA A 46 -14.67 3.21 19.48
N GLU A 47 -14.69 1.90 19.18
CA GLU A 47 -13.84 0.91 19.84
C GLU A 47 -12.43 0.94 19.22
N THR A 48 -12.37 1.07 17.90
CA THR A 48 -11.11 1.14 17.15
C THR A 48 -10.58 2.57 17.06
N TYR A 49 -11.45 3.56 16.88
CA TYR A 49 -11.03 4.93 16.55
C TYR A 49 -11.37 5.96 17.63
N ASN A 50 -10.47 6.93 17.79
CA ASN A 50 -10.73 8.11 18.62
C ASN A 50 -11.62 9.11 17.88
N ILE A 51 -12.94 8.93 17.98
CA ILE A 51 -13.94 9.75 17.27
C ILE A 51 -13.80 11.26 17.57
N PRO A 52 -13.58 11.73 18.81
CA PRO A 52 -13.29 13.15 19.07
C PRO A 52 -12.07 13.68 18.30
N TYR A 53 -10.99 12.91 18.23
CA TYR A 53 -9.81 13.26 17.45
C TYR A 53 -10.15 13.33 15.96
N CYS A 54 -10.82 12.32 15.41
CA CYS A 54 -11.25 12.29 14.01
C CYS A 54 -12.08 13.52 13.62
N LYS A 55 -13.03 13.96 14.47
CA LYS A 55 -13.82 15.18 14.22
C LYS A 55 -12.94 16.44 14.19
N THR A 56 -12.04 16.56 15.17
CA THR A 56 -11.11 17.69 15.27
C THR A 56 -10.18 17.74 14.06
N GLU A 57 -9.67 16.58 13.65
CA GLU A 57 -8.75 16.45 12.53
C GLU A 57 -9.47 16.72 11.20
N LEU A 58 -10.71 16.25 11.02
CA LEU A 58 -11.50 16.58 9.83
C LEU A 58 -11.72 18.10 9.68
N GLU A 59 -12.06 18.78 10.77
CA GLU A 59 -12.23 20.24 10.77
C GLU A 59 -10.91 20.95 10.44
N ARG A 60 -9.82 20.52 11.06
CA ARG A 60 -8.48 21.04 10.78
C ARG A 60 -8.09 20.85 9.30
N LEU A 61 -8.15 19.62 8.80
CA LEU A 61 -7.76 19.30 7.43
C LEU A 61 -8.65 20.00 6.40
N THR A 62 -9.93 20.24 6.70
CA THR A 62 -10.83 20.96 5.79
C THR A 62 -10.53 22.46 5.72
N ASN A 63 -10.01 23.05 6.79
CA ASN A 63 -9.78 24.49 6.89
C ASN A 63 -8.31 24.93 6.69
N ILE A 64 -7.35 24.02 6.85
CA ILE A 64 -5.93 24.31 6.62
C ILE A 64 -5.70 24.63 5.14
N LYS A 65 -4.84 25.63 4.86
CA LYS A 65 -4.44 25.93 3.49
C LYS A 65 -3.53 24.82 2.95
N PRO A 66 -3.63 24.46 1.66
CA PRO A 66 -2.75 23.46 1.06
C PRO A 66 -1.26 23.72 1.28
N GLU A 67 -0.84 24.99 1.24
CA GLU A 67 0.56 25.39 1.45
C GLU A 67 1.01 25.19 2.91
N ASP A 68 0.13 25.48 3.87
CA ASP A 68 0.43 25.28 5.30
C ASP A 68 0.50 23.77 5.63
N TYR A 69 -0.40 22.97 5.06
CA TYR A 69 -0.36 21.52 5.19
C TYR A 69 0.93 20.93 4.58
N LEU A 70 1.32 21.39 3.39
CA LEU A 70 2.60 21.02 2.78
C LEU A 70 3.79 21.40 3.68
N ALA A 71 3.81 22.63 4.18
CA ALA A 71 4.89 23.12 5.03
C ALA A 71 5.07 22.26 6.29
N GLU A 72 3.98 21.77 6.90
CA GLU A 72 4.07 20.82 8.01
C GLU A 72 4.71 19.49 7.61
N ARG A 73 4.39 18.95 6.43
CA ARG A 73 5.00 17.69 5.95
C ARG A 73 6.49 17.87 5.67
N LEU A 74 6.88 19.01 5.12
CA LEU A 74 8.29 19.31 4.80
C LEU A 74 9.16 19.52 6.04
N LYS A 75 8.59 19.75 7.23
CA LYS A 75 9.35 19.80 8.51
C LYS A 75 10.03 18.48 8.87
N HIS A 76 9.60 17.37 8.28
CA HIS A 76 10.17 16.04 8.50
C HIS A 76 11.27 15.68 7.49
N TYR A 77 11.62 16.59 6.58
CA TYR A 77 12.71 16.42 5.64
C TYR A 77 13.98 17.07 6.20
N GLU A 78 15.12 16.47 5.91
CA GLU A 78 16.41 17.11 6.15
C GLU A 78 16.57 18.32 5.22
N ASP A 79 17.26 19.37 5.68
CA ASP A 79 17.39 20.62 4.93
C ASP A 79 18.08 20.40 3.55
N GLU A 80 18.95 19.40 3.43
CA GLU A 80 19.61 19.01 2.17
C GLU A 80 18.67 18.31 1.16
N ASP A 81 17.55 17.77 1.64
CA ASP A 81 16.51 17.14 0.83
C ASP A 81 15.42 18.13 0.41
N LEU A 82 15.54 19.41 0.75
CA LEU A 82 14.60 20.45 0.33
C LEU A 82 15.12 21.24 -0.88
N ASN A 83 14.22 21.84 -1.68
CA ASN A 83 14.61 22.94 -2.57
C ASN A 83 14.90 24.22 -1.76
N ALA A 84 15.51 25.20 -2.42
CA ALA A 84 15.90 26.48 -1.79
C ALA A 84 14.72 27.21 -1.13
N ASP A 85 13.53 27.13 -1.72
CA ASP A 85 12.33 27.81 -1.24
C ASP A 85 11.56 27.00 -0.17
N LYS A 86 12.01 25.78 0.16
CA LYS A 86 11.35 24.85 1.09
C LYS A 86 9.88 24.57 0.72
N THR A 87 9.62 24.43 -0.57
CA THR A 87 8.31 24.08 -1.16
C THR A 87 8.29 22.68 -1.79
N GLU A 88 9.45 22.03 -1.89
CA GLU A 88 9.57 20.66 -2.40
C GLU A 88 10.54 19.85 -1.55
N GLY A 89 10.17 18.61 -1.27
CA GLY A 89 11.01 17.60 -0.65
C GLY A 89 11.43 16.55 -1.68
N TYR A 90 12.71 16.25 -1.72
CA TYR A 90 13.34 15.32 -2.63
C TYR A 90 13.67 14.00 -1.94
N SER A 91 13.91 12.97 -2.73
CA SER A 91 14.39 11.69 -2.24
C SER A 91 15.22 10.98 -3.31
N THR A 92 16.16 10.14 -2.89
CA THR A 92 16.86 9.15 -3.73
C THR A 92 16.39 7.72 -3.46
N TYR A 93 15.41 7.58 -2.58
CA TYR A 93 14.86 6.31 -2.15
C TYR A 93 13.88 5.76 -3.17
N ASN A 94 13.81 4.44 -3.38
CA ASN A 94 12.97 3.84 -4.41
C ASN A 94 11.48 4.27 -4.25
N PRO A 95 10.89 5.02 -5.19
CA PRO A 95 9.49 5.43 -5.10
C PRO A 95 8.51 4.26 -5.19
N ASN A 96 8.98 3.11 -5.70
CA ASN A 96 8.20 1.89 -5.79
C ASN A 96 8.53 0.92 -4.65
N SER A 97 9.28 1.30 -3.61
CA SER A 97 9.62 0.36 -2.54
C SER A 97 8.36 -0.22 -1.88
N LYS A 98 8.39 -1.54 -1.65
CA LYS A 98 7.34 -2.28 -0.95
C LYS A 98 7.91 -3.33 0.01
N TRP A 99 9.23 -3.58 -0.03
CA TRP A 99 9.89 -4.54 0.84
C TRP A 99 11.38 -4.22 1.05
N ASP A 100 11.87 -4.47 2.26
CA ASP A 100 13.30 -4.54 2.65
C ASP A 100 13.90 -5.91 2.32
N TRP A 101 13.14 -6.95 2.61
CA TRP A 101 13.44 -8.35 2.29
C TRP A 101 12.13 -9.14 2.17
N TYR A 102 12.21 -10.32 1.55
CA TYR A 102 11.06 -11.20 1.42
C TYR A 102 11.44 -12.68 1.56
N SER A 103 10.43 -13.51 1.86
CA SER A 103 10.54 -14.97 1.83
C SER A 103 9.28 -15.59 1.25
N ILE A 104 9.38 -16.78 0.65
CA ILE A 104 8.20 -17.54 0.20
C ILE A 104 7.59 -18.23 1.43
N GLY A 105 6.27 -18.06 1.64
CA GLY A 105 5.56 -18.54 2.83
C GLY A 105 5.74 -17.63 4.05
N GLY A 106 6.92 -17.66 4.69
CA GLY A 106 7.26 -16.81 5.83
C GLY A 106 6.24 -16.89 6.98
N ARG A 107 5.80 -15.74 7.51
CA ARG A 107 4.72 -15.63 8.52
C ARG A 107 3.39 -16.20 8.03
N TRP A 108 3.23 -16.32 6.73
CA TRP A 108 2.02 -16.76 6.04
C TRP A 108 2.23 -18.14 5.42
N ASP A 109 3.07 -18.99 5.99
CA ASP A 109 3.38 -20.31 5.44
C ASP A 109 2.11 -21.14 5.17
N GLU A 110 2.07 -21.75 3.98
CA GLU A 110 1.00 -22.62 3.48
C GLU A 110 -0.41 -22.00 3.50
N LYS A 111 -0.51 -20.68 3.32
CA LYS A 111 -1.81 -19.97 3.34
C LYS A 111 -2.58 -19.95 2.02
N LEU A 112 -2.02 -20.52 0.94
CA LEU A 112 -2.79 -20.83 -0.25
C LEU A 112 -3.40 -22.22 -0.12
N VAL A 113 -4.63 -22.37 -0.61
CA VAL A 113 -5.33 -23.65 -0.62
C VAL A 113 -5.66 -23.98 -2.07
N THR A 114 -5.33 -25.19 -2.51
CA THR A 114 -5.72 -25.68 -3.84
C THR A 114 -7.18 -26.15 -3.84
N LYS A 115 -7.77 -26.32 -5.02
CA LYS A 115 -9.13 -26.87 -5.17
C LYS A 115 -9.29 -28.28 -4.61
N ASP A 116 -8.19 -29.03 -4.58
CA ASP A 116 -8.11 -30.37 -3.96
C ASP A 116 -7.94 -30.32 -2.43
N GLY A 117 -7.77 -29.12 -1.86
CA GLY A 117 -7.71 -28.87 -0.42
C GLY A 117 -6.30 -28.90 0.17
N GLU A 118 -5.26 -28.98 -0.66
CA GLU A 118 -3.87 -28.94 -0.20
C GLU A 118 -3.45 -27.52 0.15
N GLN A 119 -2.77 -27.36 1.28
CA GLN A 119 -2.15 -26.11 1.69
C GLN A 119 -0.77 -25.99 1.05
N CYS A 120 -0.43 -24.81 0.51
CA CYS A 120 0.79 -24.60 -0.25
C CYS A 120 1.25 -23.14 -0.25
N ASN A 121 2.48 -22.91 -0.71
CA ASN A 121 3.00 -21.56 -1.00
C ASN A 121 3.11 -21.26 -2.49
N GLU A 122 2.88 -22.25 -3.34
CA GLU A 122 2.87 -22.09 -4.78
C GLU A 122 1.91 -23.09 -5.40
N CYS A 123 1.15 -22.63 -6.39
CA CYS A 123 0.30 -23.49 -7.20
C CYS A 123 0.00 -22.82 -8.55
N PRO A 124 -0.41 -23.58 -9.58
CA PRO A 124 -0.95 -22.98 -10.80
C PRO A 124 -2.18 -22.11 -10.50
N ILE A 125 -2.33 -20.98 -11.19
CA ILE A 125 -3.51 -20.10 -11.05
C ILE A 125 -4.84 -20.87 -11.19
N PRO A 126 -5.00 -21.83 -12.12
CA PRO A 126 -6.24 -22.60 -12.24
C PRO A 126 -6.55 -23.49 -11.04
N ASP A 127 -5.55 -23.80 -10.21
CA ASP A 127 -5.67 -24.78 -9.13
C ASP A 127 -5.96 -24.11 -7.78
N ILE A 128 -5.81 -22.79 -7.67
CA ILE A 128 -6.08 -22.08 -6.42
C ILE A 128 -7.59 -22.04 -6.09
N ASP A 129 -7.90 -22.33 -4.83
CA ASP A 129 -9.20 -22.08 -4.21
C ASP A 129 -9.12 -20.75 -3.44
N LEU A 130 -9.50 -19.66 -4.12
CA LEU A 130 -9.44 -18.31 -3.56
C LEU A 130 -10.29 -18.13 -2.31
N GLU A 131 -11.36 -18.89 -2.16
CA GLU A 131 -12.29 -18.73 -1.03
C GLU A 131 -11.73 -19.37 0.24
N LYS A 132 -10.99 -20.47 0.10
CA LYS A 132 -10.29 -21.10 1.22
C LYS A 132 -8.92 -20.50 1.52
N SER A 133 -8.30 -19.86 0.53
CA SER A 133 -6.99 -19.22 0.69
C SER A 133 -7.08 -17.93 1.52
N GLN A 134 -6.04 -17.63 2.30
CA GLN A 134 -5.91 -16.32 2.93
C GLN A 134 -5.79 -15.25 1.84
N LYS A 135 -6.64 -14.20 1.91
CA LYS A 135 -6.56 -13.10 0.95
C LYS A 135 -5.31 -12.24 1.25
N PRO A 136 -4.37 -12.07 0.29
CA PRO A 136 -3.14 -11.32 0.52
C PRO A 136 -3.42 -9.82 0.67
N TYR A 137 -2.48 -9.05 1.22
CA TYR A 137 -2.56 -7.59 1.22
C TYR A 137 -2.32 -6.99 -0.18
N ALA A 138 -1.41 -7.58 -0.96
CA ALA A 138 -1.08 -7.12 -2.30
C ALA A 138 -0.99 -8.29 -3.30
N ILE A 139 -1.15 -7.99 -4.58
CA ILE A 139 -0.89 -8.89 -5.71
C ILE A 139 0.15 -8.23 -6.61
N VAL A 140 1.17 -8.97 -7.01
CA VAL A 140 2.16 -8.50 -7.98
C VAL A 140 1.90 -9.16 -9.33
N SER A 141 1.26 -8.40 -10.21
CA SER A 141 0.94 -8.79 -11.58
C SER A 141 2.14 -8.53 -12.48
N LYS A 142 2.41 -9.43 -13.43
CA LYS A 142 3.43 -9.18 -14.47
C LYS A 142 3.00 -8.09 -15.45
N LYS A 143 1.69 -7.86 -15.58
CA LYS A 143 1.10 -6.89 -16.51
C LYS A 143 0.87 -5.52 -15.86
N GLN A 144 0.41 -5.52 -14.61
CA GLN A 144 -0.05 -4.32 -13.91
C GLN A 144 0.90 -3.89 -12.77
N GLY A 145 1.90 -4.70 -12.44
CA GLY A 145 2.81 -4.43 -11.33
C GLY A 145 2.19 -4.70 -9.97
N TRP A 146 2.62 -3.96 -8.95
CA TRP A 146 2.14 -4.07 -7.58
C TRP A 146 0.75 -3.45 -7.43
N ILE A 147 -0.20 -4.26 -6.98
CA ILE A 147 -1.58 -3.86 -6.73
C ILE A 147 -1.88 -4.09 -5.26
N ALA A 148 -2.21 -3.04 -4.54
CA ALA A 148 -2.56 -3.05 -3.12
C ALA A 148 -3.74 -2.09 -2.88
N PRO A 149 -4.49 -2.22 -1.78
CA PRO A 149 -5.59 -1.32 -1.48
C PRO A 149 -5.11 0.09 -1.06
N GLY A 150 -3.86 0.23 -0.60
CA GLY A 150 -3.29 1.49 -0.15
C GLY A 150 -1.77 1.47 -0.16
N ASP A 151 -1.17 2.49 0.45
CA ASP A 151 0.28 2.58 0.66
C ASP A 151 0.63 2.19 2.08
N MET A 152 1.68 1.38 2.20
CA MET A 152 2.22 0.99 3.49
C MET A 152 3.05 2.14 4.10
N GLY A 153 2.72 2.51 5.33
CA GLY A 153 3.39 3.52 6.12
C GLY A 153 4.18 2.93 7.29
N TRP A 154 4.64 3.83 8.17
CA TRP A 154 5.43 3.47 9.33
C TRP A 154 4.66 2.54 10.29
N TRP A 155 5.39 1.61 10.95
CA TRP A 155 4.83 0.54 11.80
C TRP A 155 3.89 -0.44 11.08
N GLY A 156 3.94 -0.51 9.74
CA GLY A 156 3.08 -1.39 8.96
C GLY A 156 1.61 -0.97 8.98
N MET A 157 1.33 0.31 9.21
CA MET A 157 0.00 0.87 9.05
C MET A 157 -0.21 1.22 7.59
N SER A 158 -1.29 0.72 7.01
CA SER A 158 -1.61 0.95 5.62
C SER A 158 -2.65 2.07 5.47
N SER A 159 -2.57 2.82 4.36
CA SER A 159 -3.34 4.05 4.17
C SER A 159 -4.75 3.86 3.58
N GLU A 160 -5.13 2.63 3.25
CA GLU A 160 -6.42 2.33 2.61
C GLU A 160 -7.59 2.64 3.54
N THR A 161 -8.70 3.03 2.92
CA THR A 161 -9.99 3.03 3.60
C THR A 161 -10.59 1.62 3.62
N GLU A 162 -11.64 1.42 4.42
CA GLU A 162 -12.36 0.14 4.46
C GLU A 162 -12.98 -0.19 3.09
N ALA A 163 -13.49 0.83 2.41
CA ALA A 163 -14.04 0.68 1.06
C ALA A 163 -12.97 0.25 0.04
N GLU A 164 -11.76 0.83 0.12
CA GLU A 164 -10.63 0.48 -0.74
C GLU A 164 -10.14 -0.95 -0.48
N ASN A 165 -9.99 -1.34 0.79
CA ASN A 165 -9.65 -2.72 1.15
C ASN A 165 -10.69 -3.70 0.60
N LYS A 166 -11.97 -3.44 0.84
CA LYS A 166 -13.06 -4.29 0.33
C LYS A 166 -13.02 -4.39 -1.20
N SER A 167 -12.91 -3.26 -1.89
CA SER A 167 -12.83 -3.21 -3.36
C SER A 167 -11.65 -4.02 -3.88
N PHE A 168 -10.48 -3.91 -3.24
CA PHE A 168 -9.32 -4.71 -3.60
C PHE A 168 -9.58 -6.22 -3.46
N LYS A 169 -10.13 -6.67 -2.33
CA LYS A 169 -10.42 -8.09 -2.08
C LYS A 169 -11.41 -8.67 -3.10
N GLU A 170 -12.43 -7.90 -3.46
CA GLU A 170 -13.44 -8.28 -4.46
C GLU A 170 -12.86 -8.37 -5.88
N ARG A 171 -11.81 -7.61 -6.19
CA ARG A 171 -11.14 -7.63 -7.50
C ARG A 171 -10.13 -8.76 -7.69
N ILE A 172 -9.69 -9.43 -6.62
CA ILE A 172 -8.68 -10.51 -6.69
C ILE A 172 -9.01 -11.58 -7.76
N PRO A 173 -10.25 -12.12 -7.84
CA PRO A 173 -10.58 -13.12 -8.85
C PRO A 173 -10.40 -12.59 -10.29
N GLU A 174 -10.79 -11.34 -10.54
CA GLU A 174 -10.63 -10.69 -11.85
C GLU A 174 -9.14 -10.47 -12.19
N LEU A 175 -8.34 -10.04 -11.20
CA LEU A 175 -6.90 -9.84 -11.38
C LEU A 175 -6.20 -11.13 -11.79
N LEU A 176 -6.53 -12.26 -11.15
CA LEU A 176 -5.98 -13.56 -11.52
C LEU A 176 -6.50 -14.06 -12.87
N ALA A 177 -7.79 -13.85 -13.18
CA ALA A 177 -8.37 -14.24 -14.46
C ALA A 177 -7.76 -13.48 -15.66
N ASN A 178 -7.25 -12.27 -15.43
CA ASN A 178 -6.57 -11.46 -16.44
C ASN A 178 -5.10 -11.89 -16.67
N GLU A 179 -4.54 -12.79 -15.86
CA GLU A 179 -3.21 -13.34 -16.04
C GLU A 179 -3.18 -14.58 -16.94
N ASN A 180 -1.98 -15.04 -17.32
CA ASN A 180 -1.86 -16.28 -18.08
C ASN A 180 -2.15 -17.49 -17.16
N PRO A 181 -3.11 -18.37 -17.49
CA PRO A 181 -3.44 -19.54 -16.65
C PRO A 181 -2.29 -20.52 -16.46
N ASP A 182 -1.28 -20.53 -17.33
CA ASP A 182 -0.07 -21.38 -17.15
C ASP A 182 0.89 -20.82 -16.09
N MET A 183 0.57 -19.67 -15.47
CA MET A 183 1.39 -19.09 -14.42
C MET A 183 1.18 -19.78 -13.08
N ILE A 184 2.28 -19.86 -12.33
CA ILE A 184 2.30 -20.25 -10.92
C ILE A 184 2.13 -18.98 -10.09
N ILE A 185 1.19 -19.00 -9.14
CA ILE A 185 1.09 -18.01 -8.08
C ILE A 185 2.01 -18.41 -6.93
N PHE A 186 2.66 -17.42 -6.31
CA PHE A 186 3.53 -17.62 -5.15
C PHE A 186 3.01 -16.78 -3.98
N ASN A 187 2.97 -17.40 -2.81
CA ASN A 187 2.72 -16.74 -1.53
C ASN A 187 4.02 -16.16 -1.00
N VAL A 188 4.10 -14.85 -0.91
CA VAL A 188 5.33 -14.15 -0.55
C VAL A 188 5.09 -13.27 0.66
N ASP A 189 5.89 -13.48 1.70
CA ASP A 189 5.93 -12.65 2.88
C ASP A 189 6.95 -11.52 2.68
N CYS A 190 6.44 -10.31 2.43
CA CYS A 190 7.23 -9.10 2.31
C CYS A 190 7.37 -8.41 3.67
N HIS A 191 8.57 -7.94 3.98
CA HIS A 191 8.88 -7.19 5.20
C HIS A 191 9.23 -5.76 4.87
N ILE A 192 8.84 -4.87 5.78
CA ILE A 192 9.01 -3.41 5.80
C ILE A 192 9.33 -3.00 7.25
#